data_AF-U4LEH0-F1
#
_entry.id   AF-U4LEH0-F1
#
_cell.length_a   1.000
_cell.length_b   1.000
_cell.length_c   1.000
_cell.angle_alpha   90.00
_cell.angle_beta   90.00
_cell.angle_gamma   90.00
#
_symmetry.space_group_name_H-M   'P 1'
#
loop_
_entity.id
_entity.type
_entity.pdbx_description
1 polymer ?
#
loop_
_entity_poly.entity_id
_entity_poly.type
_entity_poly.pdbx_seq_one_letter_code
_entity_poly.pdbx_strand_id
1 'polypeptide(L)'
;MPKRKEPTSDPSSTATALEAAEEPAISTPTFNGALSKFAFSSPASPVSPSSPSSTPSRPSRTKSALAEIKPTSVRRSPRNPTVNPSPFESPMKLEIKEEDSTTDGSAKKKRKRPASKYAPPSTYSHLSGIPDVLAPDLLCLFVGTNPGLLTASTGHAYASPSNLFWKLLHQSGLTPDCRRPPTDDLKLPELYSLGNTNLVPRPTRDQAELSVQEMENCVPMLEEKVRKWKPEAVAIVGKGIWERCFKVKMGKKLGKEFKFGWQEERMGVEDGWEGANVFVAVSTSGLVAGYKWDEKLRIMKELGDWVNQRRQERGETAPRGLPEEVVNEAAERREREHREALGEMEVKKEKILSAEIGEIPVKDEPEDEGGLEIGGELEDDSDSMMETVKDEPKIAE
;
A
#
# COMPACT_ATOMS: atom_id res chain seq x y z
N MET A 1 38.00 4.45 66.88
CA MET A 1 39.02 5.54 66.89
C MET A 1 40.35 4.96 66.41
N PRO A 2 41.33 5.76 65.92
CA PRO A 2 41.29 7.17 65.50
C PRO A 2 40.92 7.29 63.99
N LYS A 3 40.33 8.37 63.43
CA LYS A 3 40.56 9.83 63.48
C LYS A 3 41.72 10.36 62.61
N ARG A 4 41.41 10.74 61.36
CA ARG A 4 41.62 12.08 60.71
C ARG A 4 41.04 12.01 59.30
N LYS A 5 39.98 12.77 58.96
CA LYS A 5 39.86 14.24 58.73
C LYS A 5 40.18 14.63 57.28
N GLU A 6 39.13 15.07 56.58
CA GLU A 6 39.22 15.99 55.43
C GLU A 6 39.73 17.38 55.89
N PRO A 7 39.98 18.31 54.95
CA PRO A 7 38.91 19.26 54.63
C PRO A 7 38.72 19.56 53.14
N THR A 8 37.54 20.10 52.81
CA THR A 8 37.20 20.73 51.52
C THR A 8 37.57 22.23 51.51
N SER A 9 37.88 22.81 50.35
CA SER A 9 37.45 24.17 49.89
C SER A 9 38.22 24.70 48.66
N ASP A 10 37.48 24.92 47.57
CA ASP A 10 37.69 26.04 46.62
C ASP A 10 37.12 27.35 47.24
N PRO A 11 37.24 28.57 46.65
CA PRO A 11 37.70 28.93 45.29
C PRO A 11 38.64 30.16 45.15
N SER A 12 38.94 30.52 43.89
CA SER A 12 39.15 31.89 43.36
C SER A 12 40.47 32.63 43.62
N SER A 13 41.20 32.99 42.54
CA SER A 13 41.21 34.37 41.99
C SER A 13 42.10 34.52 40.74
N THR A 14 41.68 35.39 39.79
CA THR A 14 42.45 36.18 38.79
C THR A 14 43.80 35.65 38.25
N ALA A 15 43.98 35.27 36.98
CA ALA A 15 43.80 35.98 35.69
C ALA A 15 45.03 36.79 35.19
N THR A 16 45.59 36.34 34.05
CA THR A 16 46.44 37.06 33.06
C THR A 16 46.26 36.30 31.73
N ALA A 17 45.52 36.84 30.76
CA ALA A 17 46.05 37.45 29.52
C ALA A 17 47.07 36.55 28.77
N LEU A 18 46.66 35.87 27.69
CA LEU A 18 46.48 36.38 26.31
C LEU A 18 47.81 36.53 25.54
N GLU A 19 48.07 35.56 24.66
CA GLU A 19 48.78 35.78 23.40
C GLU A 19 48.00 35.03 22.30
N ALA A 20 47.96 35.57 21.07
CA ALA A 20 46.98 35.18 20.06
C ALA A 20 47.58 34.29 18.97
N ALA A 21 46.81 33.29 18.52
CA ALA A 21 47.04 32.57 17.28
C ALA A 21 46.06 33.09 16.21
N GLU A 22 46.54 33.19 14.96
CA GLU A 22 45.89 33.91 13.87
C GLU A 22 44.93 33.00 13.06
N GLU A 23 43.68 33.43 12.86
CA GLU A 23 42.71 32.66 12.05
C GLU A 23 42.82 32.98 10.54
N PRO A 24 42.87 31.97 9.65
CA PRO A 24 42.80 32.17 8.21
C PRO A 24 41.36 32.46 7.75
N ALA A 25 41.13 33.65 7.19
CA ALA A 25 39.80 34.13 6.81
C ALA A 25 39.09 33.24 5.77
N ILE A 26 37.83 32.87 6.06
CA ILE A 26 36.98 32.06 5.18
C ILE A 26 36.42 32.92 4.04
N SER A 27 36.91 32.73 2.82
CA SER A 27 36.37 33.36 1.61
C SER A 27 35.11 32.63 1.11
N THR A 28 34.01 33.36 0.91
CA THR A 28 32.71 32.80 0.52
C THR A 28 32.61 32.58 -1.00
N PRO A 29 32.40 31.34 -1.49
CA PRO A 29 32.27 31.07 -2.92
C PRO A 29 30.86 31.43 -3.45
N THR A 30 30.79 32.33 -4.43
CA THR A 30 29.54 32.68 -5.10
C THR A 30 29.25 31.80 -6.33
N PHE A 31 27.97 31.72 -6.71
CA PHE A 31 27.35 30.68 -7.53
C PHE A 31 27.94 30.43 -8.94
N ASN A 32 28.70 31.37 -9.52
CA ASN A 32 29.19 31.27 -10.92
C ASN A 32 30.64 30.75 -11.09
N GLY A 33 31.33 30.33 -10.02
CA GLY A 33 32.79 30.07 -10.08
C GLY A 33 33.27 28.69 -10.57
N ALA A 34 32.40 27.69 -10.78
CA ALA A 34 32.83 26.28 -10.76
C ALA A 34 32.67 25.45 -12.07
N LEU A 35 32.07 26.00 -13.13
CA LEU A 35 31.72 25.22 -14.34
C LEU A 35 32.87 24.97 -15.33
N SER A 36 34.07 25.50 -15.09
CA SER A 36 35.24 25.35 -15.99
C SER A 36 36.09 24.08 -15.75
N LYS A 37 35.79 23.27 -14.72
CA LYS A 37 36.62 22.12 -14.31
C LYS A 37 36.15 20.74 -14.79
N PHE A 38 35.07 20.66 -15.58
CA PHE A 38 34.52 19.40 -16.12
C PHE A 38 34.35 19.41 -17.65
N ALA A 39 35.11 20.26 -18.35
CA ALA A 39 35.15 20.27 -19.82
C ALA A 39 36.02 19.12 -20.37
N PHE A 40 35.45 17.93 -20.52
CA PHE A 40 36.12 16.84 -21.24
C PHE A 40 36.00 17.02 -22.76
N SER A 41 37.15 16.96 -23.44
CA SER A 41 37.25 17.18 -24.89
C SER A 41 37.08 15.88 -25.67
N SER A 42 36.30 15.92 -26.75
CA SER A 42 36.19 14.83 -27.74
C SER A 42 37.12 15.09 -28.93
N PRO A 43 38.11 14.23 -29.21
CA PRO A 43 38.79 14.16 -30.50
C PRO A 43 37.94 13.35 -31.50
N ALA A 44 38.05 13.64 -32.81
CA ALA A 44 37.24 12.98 -33.84
C ALA A 44 38.02 12.68 -35.15
N SER A 45 37.74 11.50 -35.71
CA SER A 45 37.94 11.13 -37.14
C SER A 45 39.39 11.05 -37.68
N PRO A 46 39.65 10.49 -38.88
CA PRO A 46 38.77 9.85 -39.90
C PRO A 46 38.91 8.29 -39.89
N VAL A 47 38.66 7.43 -40.90
CA VAL A 47 38.43 7.52 -42.37
C VAL A 47 37.52 6.36 -42.87
N SER A 48 37.20 6.35 -44.18
CA SER A 48 36.60 5.23 -44.97
C SER A 48 37.53 4.95 -46.20
N PRO A 49 37.22 4.14 -47.26
CA PRO A 49 35.97 3.57 -47.80
C PRO A 49 35.97 1.99 -47.81
N SER A 50 35.14 1.19 -48.50
CA SER A 50 34.28 1.36 -49.70
C SER A 50 33.11 0.34 -49.80
N SER A 51 32.19 0.58 -50.74
CA SER A 51 31.07 -0.32 -51.13
C SER A 51 31.39 -1.11 -52.43
N PRO A 52 30.58 -2.12 -52.86
CA PRO A 52 29.35 -1.83 -53.63
C PRO A 52 28.17 -2.83 -53.51
N SER A 53 27.07 -2.44 -54.17
CA SER A 53 25.78 -3.10 -54.40
C SER A 53 25.78 -4.56 -54.92
N SER A 54 24.75 -5.34 -54.56
CA SER A 54 23.95 -6.08 -55.54
C SER A 54 22.55 -6.51 -55.03
N THR A 55 21.55 -6.48 -55.91
CA THR A 55 20.27 -7.23 -55.80
C THR A 55 20.33 -8.41 -56.78
N PRO A 56 19.49 -9.47 -56.64
CA PRO A 56 18.34 -9.55 -57.58
C PRO A 56 17.10 -10.40 -57.16
N SER A 57 15.94 -10.02 -57.72
CA SER A 57 14.85 -10.87 -58.26
C SER A 57 14.07 -11.94 -57.45
N ARG A 58 12.81 -12.14 -57.86
CA ARG A 58 11.77 -13.07 -57.34
C ARG A 58 11.23 -13.96 -58.48
N PRO A 59 10.90 -15.25 -58.25
CA PRO A 59 9.58 -15.80 -58.67
C PRO A 59 9.02 -16.84 -57.65
N SER A 60 7.78 -16.82 -57.13
CA SER A 60 6.40 -16.78 -57.69
C SER A 60 5.75 -18.13 -58.11
N ARG A 61 4.81 -18.64 -57.30
CA ARG A 61 3.67 -19.56 -57.60
C ARG A 61 2.55 -19.22 -56.57
N THR A 62 1.23 -19.03 -56.81
CA THR A 62 0.17 -19.59 -57.70
C THR A 62 -0.27 -21.02 -57.34
N LYS A 63 -1.55 -21.40 -57.15
CA LYS A 63 -2.94 -20.79 -57.16
C LYS A 63 -3.71 -21.30 -55.88
N SER A 64 -4.98 -21.06 -55.50
CA SER A 64 -6.28 -20.52 -56.03
C SER A 64 -6.99 -19.70 -54.89
N ALA A 65 -8.22 -19.13 -54.86
CA ALA A 65 -9.55 -19.27 -55.53
C ALA A 65 -10.47 -20.42 -54.97
N LEU A 66 -11.81 -20.30 -54.76
CA LEU A 66 -12.80 -19.20 -54.89
C LEU A 66 -14.14 -19.51 -54.14
N ALA A 67 -14.97 -18.48 -53.83
CA ALA A 67 -16.46 -18.49 -53.70
C ALA A 67 -17.17 -19.29 -52.56
N GLU A 68 -18.44 -19.04 -52.15
CA GLU A 68 -19.34 -17.85 -52.13
C GLU A 68 -20.68 -18.17 -51.37
N ILE A 69 -21.55 -17.16 -51.17
CA ILE A 69 -23.04 -17.19 -50.97
C ILE A 69 -23.60 -16.95 -49.54
N LYS A 70 -24.70 -16.17 -49.49
CA LYS A 70 -25.58 -15.86 -48.33
C LYS A 70 -27.01 -16.35 -48.60
N PRO A 71 -27.94 -16.24 -47.62
CA PRO A 71 -29.19 -15.55 -47.93
C PRO A 71 -29.62 -14.47 -46.91
N THR A 72 -30.65 -13.71 -47.29
CA THR A 72 -31.28 -12.58 -46.55
C THR A 72 -32.49 -13.02 -45.72
N SER A 73 -32.91 -12.27 -44.69
CA SER A 73 -33.93 -11.19 -44.72
C SER A 73 -33.94 -10.50 -43.32
N VAL A 74 -34.76 -9.52 -42.88
CA VAL A 74 -36.04 -8.88 -43.32
C VAL A 74 -35.94 -7.33 -43.16
N ARG A 75 -37.03 -6.57 -43.32
CA ARG A 75 -37.08 -5.09 -43.38
C ARG A 75 -38.38 -4.52 -42.80
N ARG A 76 -38.33 -3.44 -42.00
CA ARG A 76 -39.35 -2.36 -41.97
C ARG A 76 -38.92 -1.08 -41.22
N SER A 77 -39.55 0.03 -41.57
CA SER A 77 -39.49 1.39 -40.97
C SER A 77 -40.84 2.09 -41.27
N PRO A 78 -41.20 3.24 -40.65
CA PRO A 78 -40.92 4.55 -41.25
C PRO A 78 -40.56 5.66 -40.23
N ARG A 79 -40.98 6.93 -40.44
CA ARG A 79 -40.20 8.14 -40.06
C ARG A 79 -41.05 9.44 -39.91
N ASN A 80 -40.75 10.28 -38.89
CA ASN A 80 -41.00 11.76 -38.78
C ASN A 80 -42.45 12.31 -38.79
N PRO A 81 -42.70 13.63 -38.55
CA PRO A 81 -41.98 14.69 -37.78
C PRO A 81 -42.92 15.49 -36.83
N THR A 82 -42.50 16.69 -36.32
CA THR A 82 -43.28 17.97 -36.13
C THR A 82 -42.70 18.80 -34.96
N VAL A 83 -41.81 19.79 -35.20
CA VAL A 83 -42.02 21.27 -35.34
C VAL A 83 -41.87 22.08 -34.02
N ASN A 84 -41.18 23.21 -34.13
CA ASN A 84 -40.92 24.23 -33.10
C ASN A 84 -41.86 25.45 -33.32
N PRO A 85 -42.12 26.30 -32.31
CA PRO A 85 -41.43 27.60 -32.34
C PRO A 85 -41.06 28.20 -30.96
N SER A 86 -40.17 29.19 -31.01
CA SER A 86 -39.89 30.16 -29.94
C SER A 86 -40.82 31.38 -30.09
N PRO A 87 -40.90 32.26 -29.07
CA PRO A 87 -40.23 33.56 -29.24
C PRO A 87 -39.27 33.88 -28.09
N PHE A 88 -38.51 34.96 -28.29
CA PHE A 88 -37.38 35.38 -27.46
C PHE A 88 -37.58 36.86 -27.13
N GLU A 89 -37.57 37.25 -25.86
CA GLU A 89 -37.38 38.65 -25.46
C GLU A 89 -36.86 38.79 -24.02
N SER A 90 -36.36 39.98 -23.70
CA SER A 90 -35.58 40.37 -22.50
C SER A 90 -35.72 41.91 -22.38
N PRO A 91 -35.37 42.62 -21.28
CA PRO A 91 -34.24 42.34 -20.38
C PRO A 91 -34.40 42.84 -18.89
N MET A 92 -33.25 43.03 -18.21
CA MET A 92 -32.98 43.90 -17.04
C MET A 92 -33.12 43.35 -15.60
N LYS A 93 -31.99 42.83 -15.09
CA LYS A 93 -31.26 43.30 -13.89
C LYS A 93 -32.05 43.96 -12.73
N LEU A 94 -31.91 43.39 -11.54
CA LEU A 94 -31.55 44.10 -10.29
C LEU A 94 -30.93 43.12 -9.26
N GLU A 95 -30.04 43.62 -8.40
CA GLU A 95 -29.36 42.86 -7.34
C GLU A 95 -29.81 43.37 -5.96
N ILE A 96 -30.37 42.52 -5.09
CA ILE A 96 -30.36 42.70 -3.63
C ILE A 96 -30.24 41.30 -2.98
N LYS A 97 -29.53 41.20 -1.83
CA LYS A 97 -29.46 40.01 -0.97
C LYS A 97 -30.77 39.81 -0.18
N GLU A 98 -31.08 38.58 0.23
CA GLU A 98 -31.06 38.19 1.66
C GLU A 98 -31.22 36.67 1.83
N GLU A 99 -31.09 36.18 3.06
CA GLU A 99 -30.98 34.75 3.41
C GLU A 99 -32.28 34.23 4.05
N ASP A 100 -32.77 33.08 3.58
CA ASP A 100 -33.36 32.05 4.45
C ASP A 100 -33.23 30.66 3.77
N SER A 101 -33.86 29.64 4.33
CA SER A 101 -33.33 28.29 4.42
C SER A 101 -34.17 27.20 3.73
N THR A 102 -33.72 25.94 3.91
CA THR A 102 -34.37 24.64 3.59
C THR A 102 -34.21 24.06 2.17
N THR A 103 -33.91 22.74 2.15
CA THR A 103 -33.87 21.77 1.03
C THR A 103 -32.98 22.11 -0.20
N ASP A 104 -32.33 21.18 -0.90
CA ASP A 104 -32.48 19.73 -1.03
C ASP A 104 -31.12 18.99 -1.17
N GLY A 105 -31.10 17.68 -0.88
CA GLY A 105 -29.93 16.80 -0.82
C GLY A 105 -29.33 16.41 -2.18
N SER A 106 -28.91 17.38 -3.00
CA SER A 106 -28.27 17.12 -4.29
C SER A 106 -26.94 16.36 -4.15
N ALA A 107 -27.00 15.03 -4.29
CA ALA A 107 -25.87 14.12 -4.16
C ALA A 107 -24.84 14.35 -5.29
N LYS A 108 -23.88 15.25 -5.05
CA LYS A 108 -22.82 15.65 -6.00
C LYS A 108 -21.99 14.45 -6.47
N LYS A 109 -22.40 13.88 -7.60
CA LYS A 109 -21.83 12.72 -8.31
C LYS A 109 -20.32 12.93 -8.48
N LYS A 110 -19.51 12.30 -7.61
CA LYS A 110 -18.05 12.52 -7.52
C LYS A 110 -17.41 12.33 -8.90
N ARG A 111 -16.96 13.41 -9.53
CA ARG A 111 -16.27 13.41 -10.83
C ARG A 111 -15.03 12.51 -10.70
N LYS A 112 -15.05 11.33 -11.34
CA LYS A 112 -13.88 10.45 -11.41
C LYS A 112 -12.73 11.24 -12.04
N ARG A 113 -11.67 11.50 -11.27
CA ARG A 113 -10.46 12.16 -11.79
C ARG A 113 -9.86 11.27 -12.87
N PRO A 114 -9.27 11.83 -13.94
CA PRO A 114 -8.60 11.03 -14.96
C PRO A 114 -7.47 10.21 -14.31
N ALA A 115 -7.19 9.04 -14.87
CA ALA A 115 -6.04 8.24 -14.46
C ALA A 115 -4.75 9.05 -14.60
N SER A 116 -3.89 8.91 -13.60
CA SER A 116 -2.58 9.55 -13.58
C SER A 116 -1.68 9.02 -14.70
N LYS A 117 -0.70 9.82 -15.10
CA LYS A 117 0.29 9.51 -16.14
C LYS A 117 1.66 9.97 -15.67
N TYR A 118 2.72 9.45 -16.30
CA TYR A 118 4.10 9.89 -16.06
C TYR A 118 4.21 11.42 -15.94
N ALA A 119 4.80 11.89 -14.83
CA ALA A 119 5.11 13.29 -14.61
C ALA A 119 6.65 13.47 -14.66
N PRO A 120 7.18 14.40 -15.46
CA PRO A 120 8.61 14.64 -15.53
C PRO A 120 9.17 15.16 -14.18
N PRO A 121 10.48 15.01 -13.91
CA PRO A 121 11.05 15.44 -12.63
C PRO A 121 10.85 16.92 -12.29
N SER A 122 10.69 17.78 -13.31
CA SER A 122 10.38 19.20 -13.14
C SER A 122 9.02 19.49 -12.49
N THR A 123 8.07 18.55 -12.49
CA THR A 123 6.73 18.76 -11.89
C THR A 123 6.79 18.95 -10.37
N TYR A 124 7.75 18.32 -9.69
CA TYR A 124 7.90 18.35 -8.23
C TYR A 124 9.31 18.74 -7.81
N SER A 125 10.03 19.52 -8.62
CA SER A 125 11.42 19.94 -8.38
C SER A 125 11.61 20.82 -7.12
N HIS A 126 10.53 21.31 -6.52
CA HIS A 126 10.52 22.01 -5.24
C HIS A 126 10.44 21.08 -4.02
N LEU A 127 10.38 19.76 -4.22
CA LEU A 127 10.38 18.74 -3.17
C LEU A 127 11.63 17.87 -3.27
N SER A 128 12.32 17.67 -2.15
CA SER A 128 13.38 16.67 -2.03
C SER A 128 12.82 15.27 -1.77
N GLY A 129 13.62 14.24 -2.00
CA GLY A 129 13.38 12.95 -1.36
C GLY A 129 13.48 13.04 0.17
N ILE A 130 13.05 11.98 0.86
CA ILE A 130 13.29 11.82 2.31
C ILE A 130 14.61 11.05 2.54
N PRO A 131 15.26 11.19 3.72
CA PRO A 131 16.34 10.30 4.11
C PRO A 131 15.88 8.83 4.18
N ASP A 132 16.80 7.90 3.98
CA ASP A 132 16.56 6.49 4.32
C ASP A 132 16.81 6.28 5.82
N VAL A 133 15.96 5.49 6.46
CA VAL A 133 16.09 5.03 7.85
C VAL A 133 16.76 3.66 7.83
N LEU A 134 18.09 3.65 7.92
CA LEU A 134 18.94 2.47 7.81
C LEU A 134 19.93 2.40 8.98
N ALA A 135 20.15 1.19 9.47
CA ALA A 135 21.06 0.87 10.56
C ALA A 135 21.58 -0.57 10.40
N PRO A 136 22.61 -1.00 11.15
CA PRO A 136 22.96 -2.42 11.28
C PRO A 136 21.83 -3.22 11.94
N ASP A 137 21.93 -4.55 11.85
CA ASP A 137 21.15 -5.52 12.64
C ASP A 137 19.62 -5.40 12.55
N LEU A 138 19.09 -4.75 11.52
CA LEU A 138 17.66 -4.61 11.28
C LEU A 138 17.01 -5.99 11.05
N LEU A 139 15.93 -6.26 11.79
CA LEU A 139 15.06 -7.41 11.54
C LEU A 139 14.29 -7.24 10.23
N CYS A 140 13.81 -6.02 9.94
CA CYS A 140 13.08 -5.75 8.70
C CYS A 140 13.31 -4.34 8.14
N LEU A 141 13.62 -4.26 6.84
CA LEU A 141 13.67 -3.03 6.06
C LEU A 141 12.44 -2.90 5.15
N PHE A 142 11.57 -1.92 5.41
CA PHE A 142 10.41 -1.64 4.57
C PHE A 142 10.76 -0.78 3.36
N VAL A 143 10.45 -1.28 2.16
CA VAL A 143 10.68 -0.60 0.88
C VAL A 143 9.38 -0.02 0.34
N GLY A 144 9.24 1.30 0.41
CA GLY A 144 8.18 2.05 -0.28
C GLY A 144 8.47 2.23 -1.76
N THR A 145 7.46 2.61 -2.56
CA THR A 145 7.67 2.93 -3.98
C THR A 145 8.56 4.18 -4.09
N ASN A 146 8.05 5.31 -3.59
CA ASN A 146 8.67 6.62 -3.61
C ASN A 146 7.94 7.58 -2.63
N PRO A 147 8.54 8.73 -2.28
CA PRO A 147 7.89 9.75 -1.45
C PRO A 147 6.61 10.29 -2.09
N GLY A 148 5.47 10.12 -1.40
CA GLY A 148 4.26 10.90 -1.71
C GLY A 148 4.44 12.36 -1.29
N LEU A 149 3.73 13.31 -1.92
CA LEU A 149 3.91 14.76 -1.69
C LEU A 149 4.01 15.16 -0.20
N LEU A 150 3.11 14.66 0.67
CA LEU A 150 3.14 15.00 2.10
C LEU A 150 4.36 14.39 2.81
N THR A 151 4.78 13.17 2.44
CA THR A 151 6.01 12.54 2.97
C THR A 151 7.24 13.35 2.57
N ALA A 152 7.30 13.81 1.32
CA ALA A 152 8.38 14.68 0.86
C ALA A 152 8.38 16.06 1.56
N SER A 153 7.21 16.65 1.80
CA SER A 153 7.10 17.97 2.44
C SER A 153 7.25 17.95 3.97
N THR A 154 7.04 16.81 4.63
CA THR A 154 7.25 16.65 6.09
C THR A 154 8.57 15.97 6.44
N GLY A 155 9.27 15.37 5.47
CA GLY A 155 10.43 14.52 5.69
C GLY A 155 10.12 13.10 6.16
N HIS A 156 8.86 12.79 6.53
CA HIS A 156 8.52 11.57 7.27
C HIS A 156 7.87 10.47 6.43
N ALA A 157 8.33 9.24 6.65
CA ALA A 157 7.89 8.03 5.97
C ALA A 157 6.37 7.79 6.13
N TYR A 158 5.69 7.55 5.02
CA TYR A 158 4.25 7.24 4.95
C TYR A 158 3.31 8.26 5.65
N ALA A 159 3.72 9.52 5.82
CA ALA A 159 3.01 10.56 6.57
C ALA A 159 1.59 10.94 6.09
N SER A 160 1.15 10.50 4.90
CA SER A 160 -0.20 10.78 4.41
C SER A 160 -1.27 10.13 5.30
N PRO A 161 -2.30 10.87 5.78
CA PRO A 161 -3.40 10.30 6.57
C PRO A 161 -4.19 9.19 5.85
N SER A 162 -4.12 9.11 4.52
CA SER A 162 -4.71 8.03 3.73
C SER A 162 -3.81 6.80 3.58
N ASN A 163 -2.60 6.82 4.13
CA ASN A 163 -1.68 5.68 4.13
C ASN A 163 -1.87 4.84 5.41
N LEU A 164 -2.00 3.53 5.21
CA LEU A 164 -2.29 2.57 6.28
C LEU A 164 -1.04 2.02 6.98
N PHE A 165 0.19 2.35 6.53
CA PHE A 165 1.45 1.77 7.02
C PHE A 165 1.52 1.78 8.55
N TRP A 166 1.42 2.95 9.17
CA TRP A 166 1.49 3.11 10.63
C TRP A 166 0.38 2.36 11.39
N LYS A 167 -0.82 2.22 10.80
CA LYS A 167 -1.90 1.42 11.43
C LYS A 167 -1.61 -0.08 11.32
N LEU A 168 -1.16 -0.54 10.14
CA LEU A 168 -0.83 -1.93 9.87
C LEU A 168 0.40 -2.38 10.67
N LEU A 169 1.43 -1.54 10.80
CA LEU A 169 2.65 -1.80 11.58
C LEU A 169 2.32 -2.13 13.05
N HIS A 170 1.50 -1.32 13.70
CA HIS A 170 1.06 -1.60 15.06
C HIS A 170 0.10 -2.80 15.13
N GLN A 171 -0.92 -2.87 14.27
CA GLN A 171 -1.95 -3.91 14.36
C GLN A 171 -1.42 -5.32 14.07
N SER A 172 -0.36 -5.44 13.26
CA SER A 172 0.40 -6.68 13.02
C SER A 172 1.41 -7.03 14.12
N GLY A 173 1.58 -6.18 15.14
CA GLY A 173 2.54 -6.41 16.23
C GLY A 173 3.99 -6.03 15.91
N LEU A 174 4.28 -5.34 14.80
CA LEU A 174 5.63 -4.87 14.48
C LEU A 174 6.06 -3.73 15.41
N THR A 175 5.12 -2.87 15.82
CA THR A 175 5.24 -1.96 17.00
C THR A 175 4.17 -2.35 18.03
N PRO A 176 4.42 -3.34 18.91
CA PRO A 176 3.37 -3.98 19.70
C PRO A 176 2.83 -3.10 20.84
N ASP A 177 3.64 -2.21 21.39
CA ASP A 177 3.30 -1.26 22.46
C ASP A 177 2.25 -0.22 22.05
N CYS A 178 2.41 0.39 20.87
CA CYS A 178 1.54 1.47 20.42
C CYS A 178 1.61 1.72 18.91
N ARG A 179 0.64 2.50 18.42
CA ARG A 179 0.66 3.07 17.07
C ARG A 179 1.57 4.31 17.03
N ARG A 180 2.79 4.11 16.53
CA ARG A 180 3.75 5.20 16.28
C ARG A 180 3.21 6.24 15.27
N PRO A 181 3.45 7.54 15.49
CA PRO A 181 3.22 8.58 14.49
C PRO A 181 4.31 8.57 13.41
N PRO A 182 4.09 9.20 12.24
CA PRO A 182 5.12 9.32 11.21
C PRO A 182 6.42 9.98 11.69
N THR A 183 6.35 10.85 12.69
CA THR A 183 7.50 11.55 13.30
C THR A 183 8.42 10.66 14.14
N ASP A 184 8.04 9.40 14.38
CA ASP A 184 8.85 8.40 15.08
C ASP A 184 9.61 7.48 14.10
N ASP A 185 9.57 7.74 12.79
CA ASP A 185 10.26 6.91 11.78
C ASP A 185 11.77 6.79 12.01
N LEU A 186 12.46 7.90 12.30
CA LEU A 186 13.89 7.88 12.64
C LEU A 186 14.23 7.03 13.88
N LYS A 187 13.25 6.73 14.74
CA LYS A 187 13.41 5.95 15.98
C LYS A 187 13.19 4.45 15.78
N LEU A 188 12.66 4.03 14.63
CA LEU A 188 12.32 2.63 14.37
C LEU A 188 13.52 1.65 14.46
N PRO A 189 14.76 2.01 14.07
CA PRO A 189 15.90 1.11 14.22
C PRO A 189 16.27 0.87 15.68
N GLU A 190 16.34 1.95 16.46
CA GLU A 190 16.72 1.91 17.88
C GLU A 190 15.68 1.17 18.72
N LEU A 191 14.40 1.50 18.54
CA LEU A 191 13.33 0.96 19.37
C LEU A 191 12.86 -0.44 18.93
N TYR A 192 12.91 -0.77 17.64
CA TYR A 192 12.20 -1.94 17.10
C TYR A 192 13.01 -2.84 16.18
N SER A 193 14.25 -2.47 15.84
CA SER A 193 15.05 -3.14 14.80
C SER A 193 14.38 -3.08 13.41
N LEU A 194 13.68 -1.98 13.11
CA LEU A 194 12.92 -1.76 11.86
C LEU A 194 13.45 -0.53 11.09
N GLY A 195 13.53 -0.61 9.76
CA GLY A 195 14.02 0.48 8.91
C GLY A 195 13.10 0.82 7.72
N ASN A 196 13.37 1.94 7.05
CA ASN A 196 12.60 2.41 5.90
C ASN A 196 13.52 2.91 4.77
N THR A 197 13.21 2.54 3.53
CA THR A 197 13.78 3.09 2.29
C THR A 197 12.67 3.25 1.26
N ASN A 198 12.92 3.99 0.19
CA ASN A 198 12.13 3.86 -1.05
C ASN A 198 12.95 3.16 -2.13
N LEU A 199 12.29 2.60 -3.15
CA LEU A 199 12.96 2.18 -4.39
C LEU A 199 13.38 3.41 -5.20
N VAL A 200 12.46 4.36 -5.46
CA VAL A 200 12.74 5.60 -6.20
C VAL A 200 12.76 6.78 -5.21
N PRO A 201 13.82 7.61 -5.19
CA PRO A 201 13.92 8.74 -4.26
C PRO A 201 13.04 9.96 -4.66
N ARG A 202 12.63 10.05 -5.93
CA ARG A 202 11.89 11.21 -6.45
C ARG A 202 10.46 11.31 -5.90
N PRO A 203 10.05 12.47 -5.36
CA PRO A 203 8.66 12.71 -4.98
C PRO A 203 7.67 12.70 -6.15
N THR A 204 6.50 12.09 -5.93
CA THR A 204 5.33 12.23 -6.82
C THR A 204 4.03 12.31 -6.02
N ARG A 205 2.91 12.55 -6.69
CA ARG A 205 1.56 12.45 -6.12
C ARG A 205 1.04 11.02 -6.11
N ASP A 206 1.40 10.22 -7.11
CA ASP A 206 1.12 8.78 -7.13
C ASP A 206 2.16 7.99 -7.96
N GLN A 207 2.17 6.67 -7.79
CA GLN A 207 3.14 5.77 -8.44
C GLN A 207 3.04 5.75 -9.98
N ALA A 208 1.89 6.10 -10.55
CA ALA A 208 1.72 6.12 -12.01
C ALA A 208 2.33 7.39 -12.67
N GLU A 209 2.88 8.31 -11.86
CA GLU A 209 3.72 9.43 -12.30
C GLU A 209 5.21 9.04 -12.46
N LEU A 210 5.63 7.85 -12.02
CA LEU A 210 6.96 7.28 -12.27
C LEU A 210 7.02 6.57 -13.62
N SER A 211 8.20 6.49 -14.23
CA SER A 211 8.42 5.61 -15.39
C SER A 211 8.87 4.22 -14.97
N VAL A 212 8.61 3.21 -15.81
CA VAL A 212 9.04 1.83 -15.56
C VAL A 212 10.57 1.74 -15.53
N GLN A 213 11.24 2.44 -16.46
CA GLN A 213 12.69 2.53 -16.56
C GLN A 213 13.31 3.17 -15.31
N GLU A 214 12.73 4.25 -14.80
CA GLU A 214 13.16 4.91 -13.57
C GLU A 214 13.10 3.97 -12.35
N MET A 215 12.01 3.22 -12.19
CA MET A 215 11.92 2.23 -11.10
C MET A 215 12.94 1.09 -11.27
N GLU A 216 13.13 0.59 -12.49
CA GLU A 216 14.05 -0.51 -12.78
C GLU A 216 15.53 -0.08 -12.63
N ASN A 217 15.88 1.15 -13.02
CA ASN A 217 17.21 1.74 -12.85
C ASN A 217 17.61 1.94 -11.38
N CYS A 218 16.64 2.05 -10.45
CA CYS A 218 16.94 2.19 -9.03
C CYS A 218 17.12 0.84 -8.28
N VAL A 219 16.77 -0.30 -8.91
CA VAL A 219 16.92 -1.62 -8.27
C VAL A 219 18.36 -1.93 -7.85
N PRO A 220 19.42 -1.66 -8.65
CA PRO A 220 20.80 -1.91 -8.22
C PRO A 220 21.19 -1.14 -6.96
N MET A 221 20.72 0.11 -6.80
CA MET A 221 20.97 0.91 -5.60
C MET A 221 20.25 0.34 -4.37
N LEU A 222 19.06 -0.24 -4.55
CA LEU A 222 18.35 -0.92 -3.47
C LEU A 222 19.06 -2.23 -3.06
N GLU A 223 19.54 -3.02 -4.02
CA GLU A 223 20.38 -4.20 -3.74
C GLU A 223 21.68 -3.82 -3.00
N GLU A 224 22.31 -2.70 -3.36
CA GLU A 224 23.49 -2.16 -2.65
C GLU A 224 23.17 -1.74 -1.21
N LYS A 225 22.06 -1.03 -0.98
CA LYS A 225 21.61 -0.70 0.40
C LYS A 225 21.40 -1.96 1.23
N VAL A 226 20.73 -2.98 0.67
CA VAL A 226 20.47 -4.24 1.39
C VAL A 226 21.78 -5.00 1.68
N ARG A 227 22.71 -5.04 0.73
CA ARG A 227 24.07 -5.62 0.91
C ARG A 227 24.86 -4.90 2.01
N LYS A 228 24.80 -3.57 2.04
CA LYS A 228 25.54 -2.75 3.02
C LYS A 228 25.03 -2.89 4.45
N TRP A 229 23.71 -2.91 4.63
CA TRP A 229 23.08 -2.86 5.95
C TRP A 229 22.59 -4.23 6.48
N LYS A 230 22.60 -5.25 5.63
CA LYS A 230 22.28 -6.66 5.94
C LYS A 230 21.04 -6.88 6.82
N PRO A 231 19.88 -6.29 6.49
CA PRO A 231 18.65 -6.59 7.21
C PRO A 231 18.28 -8.06 7.03
N GLU A 232 17.73 -8.71 8.05
CA GLU A 232 17.35 -10.12 7.96
C GLU A 232 16.18 -10.35 6.98
N ALA A 233 15.26 -9.39 6.89
CA ALA A 233 14.19 -9.35 5.90
C ALA A 233 14.04 -7.98 5.22
N VAL A 234 13.62 -8.00 3.96
CA VAL A 234 13.23 -6.83 3.16
C VAL A 234 11.75 -6.94 2.82
N ALA A 235 10.95 -6.02 3.36
CA ALA A 235 9.50 -5.99 3.17
C ALA A 235 9.13 -5.00 2.06
N ILE A 236 8.85 -5.53 0.87
CA ILE A 236 8.43 -4.76 -0.31
C ILE A 236 6.97 -4.34 -0.15
N VAL A 237 6.70 -3.04 0.04
CA VAL A 237 5.36 -2.51 0.37
C VAL A 237 4.51 -2.26 -0.89
N GLY A 238 4.45 -3.27 -1.76
CA GLY A 238 3.59 -3.31 -2.94
C GLY A 238 4.14 -4.14 -4.10
N LYS A 239 3.32 -5.06 -4.62
CA LYS A 239 3.61 -5.94 -5.78
C LYS A 239 4.28 -5.23 -6.96
N GLY A 240 3.86 -4.01 -7.29
CA GLY A 240 4.41 -3.26 -8.43
C GLY A 240 5.90 -2.88 -8.28
N ILE A 241 6.39 -2.75 -7.03
CA ILE A 241 7.81 -2.59 -6.71
C ILE A 241 8.53 -3.92 -6.95
N TRP A 242 7.99 -5.02 -6.39
CA TRP A 242 8.58 -6.36 -6.52
C TRP A 242 8.71 -6.82 -7.96
N GLU A 243 7.72 -6.54 -8.80
CA GLU A 243 7.78 -6.80 -10.25
C GLU A 243 9.00 -6.16 -10.94
N ARG A 244 9.49 -5.01 -10.45
CA ARG A 244 10.69 -4.36 -11.00
C ARG A 244 11.95 -5.05 -10.48
N CYS A 245 12.03 -5.26 -9.16
CA CYS A 245 13.15 -5.96 -8.52
C CYS A 245 13.36 -7.34 -9.14
N PHE A 246 12.29 -8.15 -9.19
CA PHE A 246 12.27 -9.47 -9.82
C PHE A 246 12.70 -9.43 -11.29
N LYS A 247 12.16 -8.49 -12.09
CA LYS A 247 12.51 -8.39 -13.52
C LYS A 247 13.99 -8.04 -13.73
N VAL A 248 14.55 -7.13 -12.94
CA VAL A 248 15.95 -6.72 -13.04
C VAL A 248 16.88 -7.86 -12.58
N LYS A 249 16.56 -8.56 -11.48
CA LYS A 249 17.36 -9.69 -10.97
C LYS A 249 17.29 -10.92 -11.86
N MET A 250 16.08 -11.30 -12.30
CA MET A 250 15.80 -12.60 -12.93
C MET A 250 15.72 -12.54 -14.46
N GLY A 251 15.90 -11.36 -15.07
CA GLY A 251 15.79 -11.11 -16.52
C GLY A 251 14.40 -11.33 -17.14
N LYS A 252 13.43 -11.84 -16.35
CA LYS A 252 12.11 -12.31 -16.79
C LYS A 252 11.00 -11.61 -16.00
N LYS A 253 9.80 -11.49 -16.58
CA LYS A 253 8.63 -10.95 -15.85
C LYS A 253 8.20 -11.92 -14.74
N LEU A 254 7.71 -11.36 -13.64
CA LEU A 254 7.05 -12.10 -12.56
C LEU A 254 5.87 -12.93 -13.10
N GLY A 255 5.67 -14.13 -12.55
CA GLY A 255 4.62 -15.05 -12.98
C GLY A 255 3.19 -14.53 -12.76
N LYS A 256 2.22 -15.16 -13.42
CA LYS A 256 0.78 -14.85 -13.21
C LYS A 256 0.31 -15.24 -11.81
N GLU A 257 0.86 -16.31 -11.26
CA GLU A 257 0.44 -16.96 -10.01
C GLU A 257 1.14 -16.38 -8.76
N PHE A 258 1.47 -15.09 -8.80
CA PHE A 258 2.10 -14.38 -7.68
C PHE A 258 1.21 -14.42 -6.42
N LYS A 259 1.84 -14.67 -5.27
CA LYS A 259 1.25 -14.59 -3.93
C LYS A 259 2.01 -13.55 -3.10
N PHE A 260 1.27 -12.76 -2.33
CA PHE A 260 1.84 -11.97 -1.22
C PHE A 260 2.28 -12.90 -0.09
N GLY A 261 3.18 -12.41 0.78
CA GLY A 261 3.86 -13.21 1.79
C GLY A 261 5.36 -13.30 1.51
N TRP A 262 6.02 -14.27 2.11
CA TRP A 262 7.43 -14.61 1.82
C TRP A 262 7.64 -15.01 0.35
N GLN A 263 8.84 -14.78 -0.19
CA GLN A 263 9.26 -15.17 -1.54
C GLN A 263 10.51 -16.04 -1.48
N GLU A 264 10.75 -16.82 -2.56
CA GLU A 264 11.93 -17.68 -2.69
C GLU A 264 13.21 -16.85 -2.92
N GLU A 265 13.13 -15.78 -3.73
CA GLU A 265 14.29 -14.92 -4.00
C GLU A 265 14.79 -14.14 -2.78
N ARG A 266 16.11 -13.87 -2.76
CA ARG A 266 16.82 -13.06 -1.75
C ARG A 266 17.27 -11.71 -2.32
N MET A 267 17.47 -10.71 -1.46
CA MET A 267 17.98 -9.38 -1.85
C MET A 267 19.33 -9.05 -1.21
N GLY A 268 20.19 -8.32 -1.94
CA GLY A 268 21.51 -7.90 -1.48
C GLY A 268 22.60 -8.99 -1.49
N VAL A 269 22.31 -10.16 -2.07
CA VAL A 269 23.21 -11.34 -2.16
C VAL A 269 24.65 -10.94 -2.55
N GLU A 270 25.63 -11.51 -1.86
CA GLU A 270 27.06 -11.34 -2.14
C GLU A 270 27.88 -12.57 -1.68
N ASP A 271 29.18 -12.57 -1.97
CA ASP A 271 30.08 -13.62 -1.52
C ASP A 271 30.11 -13.65 0.02
N GLY A 272 29.70 -14.79 0.60
CA GLY A 272 29.58 -14.97 2.05
C GLY A 272 28.27 -14.47 2.68
N TRP A 273 27.28 -14.00 1.91
CA TRP A 273 25.94 -13.69 2.43
C TRP A 273 24.83 -14.02 1.43
N GLU A 274 23.94 -14.95 1.81
CA GLU A 274 22.80 -15.40 1.00
C GLU A 274 21.79 -14.30 0.65
N GLY A 275 21.87 -13.15 1.32
CA GLY A 275 20.94 -12.02 1.16
C GLY A 275 19.74 -12.09 2.12
N ALA A 276 19.06 -10.96 2.23
CA ALA A 276 17.87 -10.81 3.06
C ALA A 276 16.69 -11.66 2.53
N ASN A 277 15.89 -12.20 3.45
CA ASN A 277 14.60 -12.79 3.12
C ASN A 277 13.69 -11.73 2.48
N VAL A 278 12.95 -12.06 1.41
CA VAL A 278 12.01 -11.12 0.81
C VAL A 278 10.59 -11.41 1.27
N PHE A 279 9.93 -10.39 1.79
CA PHE A 279 8.49 -10.38 2.06
C PHE A 279 7.81 -9.38 1.12
N VAL A 280 6.70 -9.74 0.49
CA VAL A 280 5.93 -8.82 -0.38
C VAL A 280 4.56 -8.57 0.20
N ALA A 281 4.33 -7.33 0.64
CA ALA A 281 3.07 -6.87 1.20
C ALA A 281 2.18 -6.20 0.15
N VAL A 282 0.89 -6.06 0.49
CA VAL A 282 -0.04 -5.19 -0.24
C VAL A 282 0.34 -3.73 0.00
N SER A 283 0.20 -2.86 -1.02
CA SER A 283 0.51 -1.45 -0.84
C SER A 283 -0.39 -0.78 0.21
N THR A 284 0.25 -0.05 1.11
CA THR A 284 -0.35 0.68 2.22
C THR A 284 -1.07 1.97 1.79
N SER A 285 -0.85 2.44 0.57
CA SER A 285 -1.50 3.64 0.04
C SER A 285 -3.01 3.49 -0.08
N GLY A 286 -3.77 4.49 0.38
CA GLY A 286 -5.22 4.58 0.20
C GLY A 286 -5.68 4.71 -1.26
N LEU A 287 -4.76 4.95 -2.20
CA LEU A 287 -5.04 4.84 -3.64
C LEU A 287 -5.24 3.38 -4.07
N VAL A 288 -4.69 2.41 -3.31
CA VAL A 288 -4.80 0.97 -3.58
C VAL A 288 -5.94 0.40 -2.73
N ALA A 289 -7.16 0.73 -3.16
CA ALA A 289 -8.42 0.35 -2.51
C ALA A 289 -8.96 -1.05 -2.92
N GLY A 290 -8.27 -1.77 -3.82
CA GLY A 290 -8.71 -3.09 -4.31
C GLY A 290 -8.52 -4.27 -3.35
N TYR A 291 -7.96 -4.03 -2.16
CA TYR A 291 -7.68 -5.03 -1.13
C TYR A 291 -8.33 -4.62 0.19
N LYS A 292 -9.02 -5.54 0.86
CA LYS A 292 -9.73 -5.27 2.13
C LYS A 292 -8.76 -5.03 3.29
N TRP A 293 -9.24 -4.38 4.36
CA TRP A 293 -8.44 -4.16 5.58
C TRP A 293 -7.90 -5.49 6.13
N ASP A 294 -8.78 -6.48 6.28
CA ASP A 294 -8.48 -7.77 6.91
C ASP A 294 -7.43 -8.56 6.11
N GLU A 295 -7.46 -8.43 4.78
CA GLU A 295 -6.48 -9.04 3.89
C GLU A 295 -5.11 -8.35 4.00
N LYS A 296 -5.06 -7.01 4.01
CA LYS A 296 -3.83 -6.25 4.26
C LYS A 296 -3.25 -6.58 5.63
N LEU A 297 -4.09 -6.71 6.65
CA LEU A 297 -3.67 -7.03 8.01
C LEU A 297 -3.21 -8.49 8.15
N ARG A 298 -3.93 -9.47 7.58
CA ARG A 298 -3.51 -10.89 7.59
C ARG A 298 -2.13 -11.06 6.98
N ILE A 299 -1.87 -10.42 5.84
CA ILE A 299 -0.56 -10.44 5.19
C ILE A 299 0.48 -9.73 6.06
N MET A 300 0.19 -8.55 6.62
CA MET A 300 1.16 -7.86 7.49
C MET A 300 1.47 -8.64 8.79
N LYS A 301 0.50 -9.39 9.33
CA LYS A 301 0.68 -10.22 10.54
C LYS A 301 1.65 -11.37 10.29
N GLU A 302 1.66 -11.98 9.10
CA GLU A 302 2.63 -13.02 8.72
C GLU A 302 4.10 -12.55 8.88
N LEU A 303 4.37 -11.29 8.57
CA LEU A 303 5.66 -10.65 8.80
C LEU A 303 5.86 -10.22 10.27
N GLY A 304 4.81 -9.72 10.92
CA GLY A 304 4.85 -9.31 12.33
C GLY A 304 5.13 -10.46 13.30
N ASP A 305 4.50 -11.61 13.07
CA ASP A 305 4.70 -12.83 13.84
C ASP A 305 6.15 -13.33 13.70
N TRP A 306 6.68 -13.34 12.48
CA TRP A 306 8.09 -13.68 12.22
C TRP A 306 9.07 -12.70 12.87
N VAL A 307 8.83 -11.38 12.79
CA VAL A 307 9.67 -10.38 13.48
C VAL A 307 9.64 -10.57 14.99
N ASN A 308 8.49 -10.92 15.58
CA ASN A 308 8.37 -11.16 17.02
C ASN A 308 9.02 -12.49 17.46
N GLN A 309 8.94 -13.54 16.65
CA GLN A 309 9.74 -14.75 16.84
C GLN A 309 11.24 -14.43 16.81
N ARG A 310 11.71 -13.67 15.82
CA ARG A 310 13.12 -13.27 15.71
C ARG A 310 13.59 -12.37 16.85
N ARG A 311 12.71 -11.55 17.44
CA ARG A 311 12.97 -10.79 18.68
C ARG A 311 13.22 -11.73 19.86
N GLN A 312 12.34 -12.72 20.07
CA GLN A 312 12.52 -13.75 21.10
C GLN A 312 13.83 -14.53 20.91
N GLU A 313 14.13 -14.97 19.68
CA GLU A 313 15.37 -15.68 19.34
C GLU A 313 16.65 -14.84 19.50
N ARG A 314 16.54 -13.51 19.53
CA ARG A 314 17.64 -12.59 19.86
C ARG A 314 17.67 -12.13 21.32
N GLY A 315 16.63 -12.41 22.12
CA GLY A 315 16.45 -11.82 23.45
C GLY A 315 16.13 -10.31 23.44
N GLU A 316 15.56 -9.79 22.35
CA GLU A 316 15.18 -8.38 22.23
C GLU A 316 13.72 -8.14 22.66
N THR A 317 13.48 -7.16 23.54
CA THR A 317 12.14 -6.58 23.73
C THR A 317 11.85 -5.50 22.67
N ALA A 318 10.58 -5.15 22.50
CA ALA A 318 10.12 -4.18 21.50
C ALA A 318 8.96 -3.33 22.04
N PRO A 319 9.15 -2.03 22.36
CA PRO A 319 10.39 -1.26 22.29
C PRO A 319 11.55 -1.87 23.09
N ARG A 320 12.76 -1.86 22.51
CA ARG A 320 13.98 -2.27 23.21
C ARG A 320 14.13 -1.48 24.51
N GLY A 321 14.43 -2.19 25.59
CA GLY A 321 14.63 -1.59 26.93
C GLY A 321 13.35 -1.44 27.76
N LEU A 322 12.16 -1.79 27.24
CA LEU A 322 10.99 -2.03 28.09
C LEU A 322 10.98 -3.48 28.61
N PRO A 323 10.38 -3.73 29.81
CA PRO A 323 10.13 -5.09 30.30
C PRO A 323 9.17 -5.85 29.39
N GLU A 324 9.33 -7.18 29.31
CA GLU A 324 8.55 -8.03 28.41
C GLU A 324 7.06 -8.05 28.80
N GLU A 325 6.76 -7.99 30.10
CA GLU A 325 5.41 -8.00 30.66
C GLU A 325 4.60 -6.79 30.15
N VAL A 326 5.23 -5.62 30.05
CA VAL A 326 4.61 -4.38 29.55
C VAL A 326 4.32 -4.46 28.05
N VAL A 327 5.22 -5.11 27.30
CA VAL A 327 5.04 -5.36 25.85
C VAL A 327 3.91 -6.36 25.62
N ASN A 328 3.85 -7.42 26.42
CA ASN A 328 2.83 -8.47 26.32
C ASN A 328 1.44 -7.94 26.72
N GLU A 329 1.31 -7.14 27.79
CA GLU A 329 0.02 -6.53 28.19
C GLU A 329 -0.52 -5.58 27.10
N ALA A 330 0.35 -4.80 26.46
CA ALA A 330 -0.02 -3.96 25.32
C ALA A 330 -0.42 -4.78 24.07
N ALA A 331 0.28 -5.90 23.82
CA ALA A 331 -0.05 -6.81 22.73
C ALA A 331 -1.42 -7.49 22.92
N GLU A 332 -1.77 -7.92 24.15
CA GLU A 332 -3.10 -8.43 24.48
C GLU A 332 -4.19 -7.37 24.34
N ARG A 333 -3.91 -6.13 24.81
CA ARG A 333 -4.84 -5.00 24.72
C ARG A 333 -5.20 -4.69 23.26
N ARG A 334 -4.21 -4.62 22.37
CA ARG A 334 -4.37 -4.49 20.92
C ARG A 334 -5.28 -5.57 20.32
N GLU A 335 -5.17 -6.82 20.76
CA GLU A 335 -5.99 -7.92 20.22
C GLU A 335 -7.42 -7.93 20.77
N ARG A 336 -7.61 -7.44 22.00
CA ARG A 336 -8.93 -7.17 22.58
C ARG A 336 -9.65 -6.08 21.78
N GLU A 337 -9.01 -4.92 21.60
CA GLU A 337 -9.51 -3.79 20.80
C GLU A 337 -9.83 -4.22 19.35
N HIS A 338 -8.98 -5.04 18.73
CA HIS A 338 -9.22 -5.55 17.38
C HIS A 338 -10.42 -6.50 17.31
N ARG A 339 -10.60 -7.37 18.30
CA ARG A 339 -11.73 -8.30 18.42
C ARG A 339 -13.05 -7.56 18.64
N GLU A 340 -13.04 -6.55 19.50
CA GLU A 340 -14.17 -5.65 19.76
C GLU A 340 -14.55 -4.86 18.49
N ALA A 341 -13.58 -4.29 17.79
CA ALA A 341 -13.81 -3.58 16.53
C ALA A 341 -14.38 -4.47 15.40
N LEU A 342 -13.98 -5.75 15.34
CA LEU A 342 -14.57 -6.74 14.43
C LEU A 342 -16.04 -7.03 14.82
N GLY A 343 -16.32 -7.28 16.11
CA GLY A 343 -17.68 -7.51 16.60
C GLY A 343 -18.62 -6.32 16.32
N GLU A 344 -18.15 -5.09 16.57
CA GLU A 344 -18.87 -3.87 16.20
C GLU A 344 -19.19 -3.79 14.70
N MET A 345 -18.27 -4.21 13.83
CA MET A 345 -18.49 -4.19 12.38
C MET A 345 -19.47 -5.28 11.91
N GLU A 346 -19.54 -6.42 12.60
CA GLU A 346 -20.55 -7.45 12.31
C GLU A 346 -21.96 -6.99 12.72
N VAL A 347 -22.13 -6.48 13.96
CA VAL A 347 -23.41 -5.92 14.43
C VAL A 347 -23.88 -4.75 13.54
N LYS A 348 -22.95 -3.96 12.99
CA LYS A 348 -23.29 -2.91 12.01
C LYS A 348 -23.69 -3.48 10.64
N LYS A 349 -23.08 -4.58 10.18
CA LYS A 349 -23.51 -5.29 8.96
C LYS A 349 -24.89 -5.93 9.12
N GLU A 350 -25.15 -6.61 10.23
CA GLU A 350 -26.45 -7.21 10.53
C GLU A 350 -27.57 -6.15 10.53
N LYS A 351 -27.36 -5.02 11.22
CA LYS A 351 -28.34 -3.92 11.23
C LYS A 351 -28.58 -3.30 9.85
N ILE A 352 -27.57 -3.22 8.99
CA ILE A 352 -27.73 -2.77 7.60
C ILE A 352 -28.55 -3.82 6.81
N LEU A 353 -28.22 -5.10 6.94
CA LEU A 353 -28.92 -6.18 6.25
C LEU A 353 -30.39 -6.27 6.66
N SER A 354 -30.71 -6.15 7.95
CA SER A 354 -32.09 -6.10 8.45
C SER A 354 -32.85 -4.85 7.97
N ALA A 355 -32.18 -3.72 7.77
CA ALA A 355 -32.80 -2.51 7.21
C ALA A 355 -32.98 -2.57 5.68
N GLU A 356 -32.15 -3.34 4.98
CA GLU A 356 -32.22 -3.53 3.52
C GLU A 356 -33.20 -4.64 3.11
N ILE A 357 -33.57 -5.54 4.04
CA ILE A 357 -34.66 -6.53 3.92
C ILE A 357 -35.97 -5.96 4.55
N GLY A 358 -36.24 -4.67 4.31
CA GLY A 358 -37.41 -3.99 4.85
C GLY A 358 -38.73 -4.56 4.31
N GLU A 359 -39.47 -5.23 5.19
CA GLU A 359 -40.90 -5.62 5.11
C GLU A 359 -41.47 -5.86 3.70
N ILE A 360 -41.53 -7.13 3.29
CA ILE A 360 -42.52 -7.56 2.29
C ILE A 360 -43.89 -7.40 2.96
N PRO A 361 -44.81 -6.54 2.45
CA PRO A 361 -46.13 -6.45 3.02
C PRO A 361 -46.87 -7.75 2.75
N VAL A 362 -47.21 -8.47 3.82
CA VAL A 362 -48.24 -9.52 3.76
C VAL A 362 -49.52 -8.81 3.29
N LYS A 363 -50.06 -9.25 2.15
CA LYS A 363 -51.40 -8.83 1.75
C LYS A 363 -52.39 -9.64 2.54
N ASP A 364 -53.27 -8.96 3.26
CA ASP A 364 -54.44 -9.59 3.86
C ASP A 364 -55.26 -10.27 2.75
N GLU A 365 -55.58 -11.55 2.92
CA GLU A 365 -56.58 -12.20 2.08
C GLU A 365 -57.98 -11.78 2.55
N PRO A 366 -58.91 -11.48 1.63
CA PRO A 366 -60.28 -11.16 2.01
C PRO A 366 -61.01 -12.41 2.50
N GLU A 367 -61.75 -12.27 3.59
CA GLU A 367 -62.73 -13.27 4.02
C GLU A 367 -63.84 -13.41 2.95
N ASP A 368 -64.17 -14.63 2.55
CA ASP A 368 -65.29 -14.92 1.63
C ASP A 368 -66.16 -16.05 2.19
N GLU A 369 -67.36 -15.69 2.68
CA GLU A 369 -68.34 -16.64 3.22
C GLU A 369 -69.11 -17.33 2.08
N GLY A 370 -68.58 -18.46 1.58
CA GLY A 370 -69.12 -19.17 0.41
C GLY A 370 -69.29 -20.68 0.61
N GLY A 371 -70.22 -21.11 1.47
CA GLY A 371 -70.46 -22.53 1.72
C GLY A 371 -71.16 -23.26 0.55
N LEU A 372 -70.74 -24.51 0.27
CA LEU A 372 -71.49 -25.45 -0.56
C LEU A 372 -71.30 -26.89 -0.05
N GLU A 373 -72.39 -27.54 0.38
CA GLU A 373 -72.38 -28.95 0.79
C GLU A 373 -72.44 -29.88 -0.42
N ILE A 374 -71.58 -30.89 -0.45
CA ILE A 374 -71.85 -32.21 -1.07
C ILE A 374 -71.00 -33.25 -0.36
N GLY A 375 -71.64 -34.31 0.15
CA GLY A 375 -71.00 -35.34 0.99
C GLY A 375 -70.33 -36.47 0.21
N GLY A 376 -69.51 -37.24 0.95
CA GLY A 376 -68.94 -38.52 0.54
C GLY A 376 -68.67 -39.36 1.78
N GLU A 377 -69.01 -40.65 1.73
CA GLU A 377 -69.05 -41.55 2.89
C GLU A 377 -67.74 -42.34 3.08
N LEU A 378 -67.45 -42.68 4.35
CA LEU A 378 -66.67 -43.87 4.81
C LEU A 378 -65.18 -43.94 4.35
N GLU A 379 -64.28 -44.71 4.97
CA GLU A 379 -64.37 -45.83 5.93
C GLU A 379 -63.45 -45.62 7.16
N ASP A 380 -63.69 -46.38 8.23
CA ASP A 380 -62.74 -46.56 9.35
C ASP A 380 -61.58 -47.50 8.93
N ASP A 381 -60.38 -47.34 9.51
CA ASP A 381 -59.78 -48.47 10.24
C ASP A 381 -58.67 -48.07 11.24
N SER A 382 -59.02 -48.22 12.52
CA SER A 382 -58.40 -49.09 13.54
C SER A 382 -56.88 -49.34 13.63
N ASP A 383 -56.43 -49.44 14.90
CA ASP A 383 -55.30 -50.25 15.40
C ASP A 383 -53.85 -49.80 15.02
N SER A 384 -52.76 -50.03 15.77
CA SER A 384 -52.38 -50.72 17.04
C SER A 384 -50.97 -51.29 16.79
N MET A 385 -50.02 -51.50 17.73
CA MET A 385 -49.82 -51.16 19.14
C MET A 385 -48.31 -51.29 19.44
N MET A 386 -47.89 -50.83 20.64
CA MET A 386 -46.64 -51.21 21.34
C MET A 386 -45.29 -50.86 20.64
N GLU A 387 -44.28 -50.26 21.30
CA GLU A 387 -43.69 -50.50 22.63
C GLU A 387 -42.85 -51.81 22.73
N THR A 388 -41.52 -51.69 22.62
CA THR A 388 -40.60 -52.07 23.72
C THR A 388 -39.12 -51.79 23.40
N VAL A 389 -38.53 -50.96 24.26
CA VAL A 389 -37.19 -51.03 24.88
C VAL A 389 -36.33 -52.28 24.54
N LYS A 390 -35.03 -52.11 24.20
CA LYS A 390 -33.88 -52.52 25.06
C LYS A 390 -32.43 -52.36 24.55
N ASP A 391 -31.56 -52.15 25.55
CA ASP A 391 -30.17 -52.58 25.77
C ASP A 391 -29.00 -52.09 24.87
N GLU A 392 -28.28 -51.09 25.40
CA GLU A 392 -26.81 -50.96 25.37
C GLU A 392 -26.09 -52.16 26.07
N PRO A 393 -24.74 -52.23 26.12
CA PRO A 393 -23.71 -51.94 25.11
C PRO A 393 -22.69 -53.10 25.03
N LYS A 394 -21.60 -52.96 24.24
CA LYS A 394 -20.29 -53.50 24.65
C LYS A 394 -19.07 -52.89 23.97
N ILE A 395 -18.00 -52.82 24.75
CA ILE A 395 -16.63 -52.44 24.38
C ILE A 395 -15.82 -53.72 24.19
N ALA A 396 -14.90 -53.75 23.22
CA ALA A 396 -13.74 -54.63 23.22
C ALA A 396 -12.60 -54.02 22.39
N GLU A 397 -11.44 -53.88 23.04
CA GLU A 397 -10.05 -53.79 22.53
C GLU A 397 -9.77 -53.03 21.20
#